data_AF-A0A4S3KKT4-F1
#
_entry.id   AF-A0A4S3KKT4-F1
#
_cell.length_a   1.000
_cell.length_b   1.000
_cell.length_c   1.000
_cell.angle_alpha   90.00
_cell.angle_beta   90.00
_cell.angle_gamma   90.00
#
_symmetry.space_group_name_H-M   'P 1'
#
loop_
_entity.id
_entity.type
_entity.pdbx_description
1 polymer ?
#
loop_
_entity_poly.entity_id
_entity_poly.type
_entity_poly.pdbx_seq_one_letter_code
_entity_poly.pdbx_strand_id
1 'polypeptide(L)'
;MADALHWKRPDQRLVLDRHQAQFQSRCDALQAYILGASVRHAAIDHGVNRVTLTSVIAKAFSVSPDGGLYGYRACLPWGARQTSEMVASVPTQGAPYALKSLLKVLPEVRDLTGAFIAPLPPGRLPPSFCRLMREIRGIVSKRFGNNCWPLGQKDKGRRAFARYIRGMRKDALVAGNLDATTLPEPKIQSLSQLFHRQPYDRCEFDAHCKDVHFMLEVPNARGEPIKLKISKVWVLVVVEVDSSAVLAWKIVFGRGYTALDVAQCYASSLRPWTPRALCVPDLNYEPGATMPQNLEFGAMSGRVTAMDNALAHKASLPLEAWVGNYDGILHLGKPHTPEGRPAVEHFFNRLEIGALRDLPGGYIPTRHLGKKATPVSEWRSTDHPISFQALEDVMDVIMTSYNITPLPARQNRSPIDILLNYPNTPHFWPSPPHNELDAKALTSEIRTVRFRGSQRHNKPVHVRFMGVVYRHPTLDKNWDLLGSNYKAQIDLEDLRTLVLVDKSLNHVCTLTASSPWNIHRHDITTRRRILKLSRSGELEIRGVHSAISAYAAFTLKSCQEGRANAADQIARLMQLTTSGAITVSFSDPAAPQDVKPSTETPLTGRVSFDHVKD
;
A
#
# COMPACT_ATOMS: atom_id res chain seq x y z
N MET A 1 7.48 -32.65 -55.75
CA MET A 1 6.56 -31.49 -55.61
C MET A 1 5.27 -31.80 -54.85
N ALA A 2 4.89 -33.07 -54.64
CA ALA A 2 3.64 -33.45 -53.94
C ALA A 2 3.55 -33.02 -52.45
N ASP A 3 4.68 -32.66 -51.82
CA ASP A 3 4.72 -32.29 -50.40
C ASP A 3 4.42 -30.81 -50.12
N ALA A 4 4.31 -29.97 -51.18
CA ALA A 4 4.12 -28.53 -51.03
C ALA A 4 2.66 -28.12 -50.72
N LEU A 5 1.68 -29.00 -50.98
CA LEU A 5 0.27 -28.79 -50.65
C LEU A 5 -0.03 -28.93 -49.15
N HIS A 6 0.83 -29.62 -48.39
CA HIS A 6 0.69 -29.84 -46.94
C HIS A 6 1.44 -28.80 -46.10
N TRP A 7 1.99 -27.76 -46.72
CA TRP A 7 2.68 -26.71 -45.99
C TRP A 7 1.73 -25.97 -45.03
N LYS A 8 2.16 -25.81 -43.79
CA LYS A 8 1.41 -25.10 -42.74
C LYS A 8 1.12 -23.66 -43.19
N ARG A 9 -0.16 -23.32 -43.29
CA ARG A 9 -0.61 -21.94 -43.55
C ARG A 9 -0.68 -21.15 -42.24
N PRO A 10 -0.10 -19.94 -42.19
CA PRO A 10 -0.37 -19.01 -41.10
C PRO A 10 -1.87 -18.71 -41.00
N ASP A 11 -2.41 -18.69 -39.78
CA ASP A 11 -3.80 -18.30 -39.54
C ASP A 11 -4.00 -16.83 -39.98
N GLN A 12 -4.94 -16.62 -40.92
CA GLN A 12 -5.26 -15.32 -41.48
C GLN A 12 -5.74 -14.33 -40.41
N ARG A 13 -6.37 -14.80 -39.32
CA ARG A 13 -6.84 -13.96 -38.21
C ARG A 13 -5.70 -13.29 -37.45
N LEU A 14 -4.48 -13.83 -37.55
CA LEU A 14 -3.27 -13.28 -36.92
C LEU A 14 -2.54 -12.25 -37.81
N VAL A 15 -3.03 -12.04 -39.04
CA VAL A 15 -2.50 -11.06 -40.00
C VAL A 15 -3.28 -9.76 -39.81
N LEU A 16 -2.57 -8.64 -39.63
CA LEU A 16 -3.18 -7.29 -39.55
C LEU A 16 -4.17 -7.05 -40.70
N ASP A 17 -5.38 -6.57 -40.39
CA ASP A 17 -6.51 -6.44 -41.32
C ASP A 17 -6.12 -5.80 -42.67
N ARG A 18 -5.36 -4.70 -42.62
CA ARG A 18 -4.87 -3.97 -43.80
C ARG A 18 -3.99 -4.79 -44.77
N HIS A 19 -3.54 -5.97 -44.36
CA HIS A 19 -2.64 -6.83 -45.12
C HIS A 19 -3.21 -8.23 -45.42
N GLN A 20 -4.41 -8.55 -44.92
CA GLN A 20 -5.03 -9.87 -45.12
C GLN A 20 -5.29 -10.17 -46.60
N ALA A 21 -5.87 -9.22 -47.34
CA ALA A 21 -6.13 -9.39 -48.77
C ALA A 21 -4.84 -9.67 -49.56
N GLN A 22 -3.78 -8.90 -49.28
CA GLN A 22 -2.49 -9.09 -49.96
C GLN A 22 -1.82 -10.42 -49.59
N PHE A 23 -1.95 -10.87 -48.34
CA PHE A 23 -1.45 -12.16 -47.90
C PHE A 23 -2.19 -13.29 -48.60
N GLN A 24 -3.52 -13.21 -48.69
CA GLN A 24 -4.36 -14.21 -49.34
C GLN A 24 -4.03 -14.33 -50.83
N SER A 25 -3.98 -13.21 -51.57
CA SER A 25 -3.59 -13.20 -52.99
C SER A 25 -2.23 -13.86 -53.24
N ARG A 26 -1.26 -13.68 -52.33
CA ARG A 26 0.06 -14.32 -52.45
C ARG A 26 0.02 -15.81 -52.14
N CYS A 27 -0.77 -16.25 -51.18
CA CYS A 27 -0.99 -17.66 -50.88
C CYS A 27 -1.64 -18.38 -52.07
N ASP A 28 -2.65 -17.75 -52.68
CA ASP A 28 -3.36 -18.33 -53.83
C ASP A 28 -2.45 -18.40 -55.06
N ALA A 29 -1.69 -17.32 -55.33
CA ALA A 29 -0.67 -17.31 -56.39
C ALA A 29 0.42 -18.38 -56.20
N LEU A 30 0.90 -18.56 -54.96
CA LEU A 30 1.90 -19.59 -54.65
C LEU A 30 1.31 -21.00 -54.81
N GLN A 31 0.05 -21.20 -54.42
CA GLN A 31 -0.64 -22.48 -54.60
C GLN A 31 -0.84 -22.80 -56.08
N ALA A 32 -1.28 -21.83 -56.90
CA ALA A 32 -1.44 -22.01 -58.34
C ALA A 32 -0.11 -22.41 -59.00
N TYR A 33 1.00 -21.78 -58.59
CA TYR A 33 2.34 -22.16 -59.06
C TYR A 33 2.72 -23.59 -58.65
N ILE A 34 2.48 -23.98 -57.40
CA ILE A 34 2.76 -25.35 -56.91
C ILE A 34 1.94 -26.39 -57.68
N LEU A 35 0.71 -26.04 -58.09
CA LEU A 35 -0.18 -26.89 -58.90
C LEU A 35 0.19 -26.94 -60.39
N GLY A 36 1.26 -26.25 -60.80
CA GLY A 36 1.81 -26.33 -62.16
C GLY A 36 1.56 -25.11 -63.05
N ALA A 37 0.93 -24.05 -62.54
CA ALA A 37 0.80 -22.80 -63.28
C ALA A 37 2.16 -22.11 -63.46
N SER A 38 2.38 -21.45 -64.60
CA SER A 38 3.59 -20.63 -64.78
C SER A 38 3.59 -19.44 -63.81
N VAL A 39 4.77 -18.96 -63.40
CA VAL A 39 4.89 -17.76 -62.53
C VAL A 39 4.15 -16.56 -63.14
N ARG A 40 4.08 -16.48 -64.48
CA ARG A 40 3.36 -15.42 -65.17
C ARG A 40 1.84 -15.54 -65.01
N HIS A 41 1.28 -16.75 -65.22
CA HIS A 41 -0.16 -16.97 -65.08
C HIS A 41 -0.61 -16.83 -63.61
N ALA A 42 0.10 -17.48 -62.68
CA ALA A 42 -0.19 -17.38 -61.26
C ALA A 42 -0.12 -15.93 -60.71
N ALA A 43 0.78 -15.09 -61.25
CA ALA A 43 0.86 -13.68 -60.88
C ALA A 43 -0.33 -12.86 -61.38
N ILE A 44 -0.78 -13.12 -62.62
CA ILE A 44 -1.90 -12.39 -63.26
C ILE A 44 -3.22 -12.78 -62.60
N ASP A 45 -3.49 -14.08 -62.49
CA ASP A 45 -4.78 -14.61 -62.04
C ASP A 45 -5.12 -14.21 -60.59
N HIS A 46 -4.08 -13.94 -59.79
CA HIS A 46 -4.21 -13.60 -58.37
C HIS A 46 -3.77 -12.16 -58.04
N GLY A 47 -3.51 -11.31 -59.05
CA GLY A 47 -3.22 -9.89 -58.84
C GLY A 47 -1.92 -9.61 -58.08
N VAL A 48 -0.91 -10.47 -58.21
CA VAL A 48 0.40 -10.33 -57.54
C VAL A 48 1.45 -9.85 -58.53
N ASN A 49 2.31 -8.90 -58.14
CA ASN A 49 3.43 -8.50 -58.98
C ASN A 49 4.38 -9.70 -59.24
N ARG A 50 4.74 -9.94 -60.50
CA ARG A 50 5.59 -11.06 -60.91
C ARG A 50 6.91 -11.15 -60.14
N VAL A 51 7.60 -10.02 -59.92
CA VAL A 51 8.88 -9.98 -59.19
C VAL A 51 8.68 -10.38 -57.73
N THR A 52 7.58 -9.92 -57.12
CA THR A 52 7.18 -10.32 -55.78
C THR A 52 6.89 -11.81 -55.72
N LEU A 53 6.13 -12.37 -56.68
CA LEU A 53 5.83 -13.79 -56.70
C LEU A 53 7.10 -14.64 -56.87
N THR A 54 8.03 -14.26 -57.75
CA THR A 54 9.33 -14.94 -57.88
C THR A 54 10.10 -14.96 -56.55
N SER A 55 10.14 -13.83 -55.83
CA SER A 55 10.79 -13.75 -54.52
C SER A 55 10.07 -14.60 -53.46
N VAL A 56 8.73 -14.61 -53.46
CA VAL A 56 7.92 -15.44 -52.56
C VAL A 56 8.15 -16.92 -52.84
N ILE A 57 8.20 -17.35 -54.10
CA ILE A 57 8.50 -18.74 -54.49
C ILE A 57 9.89 -19.12 -54.00
N ALA A 58 10.92 -18.35 -54.35
CA ALA A 58 12.30 -18.63 -53.93
C ALA A 58 12.43 -18.75 -52.40
N LYS A 59 11.69 -17.90 -51.67
CA LYS A 59 11.67 -17.94 -50.21
C LYS A 59 10.84 -19.11 -49.66
N ALA A 60 9.71 -19.46 -50.25
CA ALA A 60 8.86 -20.55 -49.79
C ALA A 60 9.61 -21.90 -49.76
N PHE A 61 10.49 -22.13 -50.73
CA PHE A 61 11.35 -23.32 -50.82
C PHE A 61 12.66 -23.21 -50.01
N SER A 62 12.89 -22.11 -49.30
CA SER A 62 14.07 -21.93 -48.44
C SER A 62 13.83 -22.45 -47.01
N VAL A 63 14.92 -22.85 -46.34
CA VAL A 63 14.90 -23.33 -44.95
C VAL A 63 14.73 -22.14 -43.99
N SER A 64 13.78 -22.26 -43.07
CA SER A 64 13.50 -21.33 -41.97
C SER A 64 14.50 -21.51 -40.83
N PRO A 65 14.76 -20.49 -40.00
CA PRO A 65 15.55 -20.63 -38.76
C PRO A 65 15.08 -21.74 -37.82
N ASP A 66 13.80 -22.13 -37.91
CA ASP A 66 13.19 -23.20 -37.11
C ASP A 66 13.46 -24.62 -37.67
N GLY A 67 14.30 -24.76 -38.73
CA GLY A 67 14.69 -26.03 -39.34
C GLY A 67 13.74 -26.60 -40.41
N GLY A 68 12.50 -26.10 -40.52
CA GLY A 68 11.55 -26.46 -41.59
C GLY A 68 11.56 -25.51 -42.79
N LEU A 69 10.82 -25.80 -43.86
CA LEU A 69 10.64 -24.86 -44.98
C LEU A 69 9.81 -23.62 -44.57
N TYR A 70 10.08 -22.46 -45.18
CA TYR A 70 9.24 -21.27 -44.98
C TYR A 70 7.80 -21.48 -45.46
N GLY A 71 7.59 -22.19 -46.57
CA GLY A 71 6.27 -22.47 -47.15
C GLY A 71 5.40 -21.22 -47.29
N TYR A 72 4.13 -21.30 -46.87
CA TYR A 72 3.19 -20.18 -46.92
C TYR A 72 3.55 -19.01 -45.99
N ARG A 73 4.51 -19.16 -45.05
CA ARG A 73 5.04 -18.01 -44.27
C ARG A 73 5.77 -17.01 -45.17
N ALA A 74 6.24 -17.42 -46.35
CA ALA A 74 6.86 -16.53 -47.34
C ALA A 74 5.88 -15.49 -47.90
N CYS A 75 4.58 -15.75 -47.87
CA CYS A 75 3.54 -14.84 -48.36
C CYS A 75 3.33 -13.62 -47.46
N LEU A 76 3.80 -13.66 -46.20
CA LEU A 76 3.67 -12.56 -45.25
C LEU A 76 4.41 -11.30 -45.73
N PRO A 77 3.74 -10.13 -45.84
CA PRO A 77 4.36 -8.91 -46.36
C PRO A 77 5.55 -8.37 -45.57
N TRP A 78 5.61 -8.69 -44.27
CA TRP A 78 6.68 -8.29 -43.36
C TRP A 78 7.60 -9.44 -42.93
N GLY A 79 7.41 -10.65 -43.48
CA GLY A 79 8.27 -11.79 -43.15
C GLY A 79 9.71 -11.48 -43.53
N ALA A 80 10.63 -11.60 -42.58
CA ALA A 80 12.05 -11.23 -42.65
C ALA A 80 12.62 -11.17 -44.09
N ARG A 81 12.97 -9.96 -44.56
CA ARG A 81 13.57 -9.76 -45.89
C ARG A 81 14.78 -10.68 -46.04
N GLN A 82 14.92 -11.33 -47.19
CA GLN A 82 16.16 -12.05 -47.54
C GLN A 82 17.32 -11.07 -47.35
N THR A 83 18.28 -11.45 -46.51
CA THR A 83 19.53 -10.74 -46.36
C THR A 83 20.30 -10.87 -47.67
N SER A 84 20.25 -9.86 -48.53
CA SER A 84 21.17 -9.80 -49.66
C SER A 84 22.61 -9.88 -49.15
N GLU A 85 23.44 -10.68 -49.82
CA GLU A 85 24.87 -10.70 -49.59
C GLU A 85 25.43 -9.30 -49.86
N MET A 86 25.87 -8.64 -48.79
CA MET A 86 26.38 -7.28 -48.87
C MET A 86 27.86 -7.27 -49.23
N VAL A 87 28.18 -6.47 -50.25
CA VAL A 87 29.53 -6.01 -50.56
C VAL A 87 30.06 -5.20 -49.38
N ALA A 88 31.24 -5.55 -48.87
CA ALA A 88 31.86 -4.88 -47.73
C ALA A 88 32.49 -3.55 -48.16
N SER A 89 31.68 -2.50 -48.30
CA SER A 89 32.16 -1.14 -48.55
C SER A 89 31.75 -0.18 -47.42
N VAL A 90 32.58 0.82 -47.16
CA VAL A 90 32.29 1.86 -46.15
C VAL A 90 31.17 2.75 -46.70
N PRO A 91 30.05 2.92 -45.97
CA PRO A 91 28.98 3.79 -46.42
C PRO A 91 29.41 5.26 -46.37
N THR A 92 29.27 5.98 -47.47
CA THR A 92 29.45 7.44 -47.52
C THR A 92 28.27 8.18 -46.88
N GLN A 93 27.06 7.63 -46.97
CA GLN A 93 25.83 8.22 -46.41
C GLN A 93 25.01 7.21 -45.59
N GLY A 94 24.01 7.72 -44.85
CA GLY A 94 23.07 6.90 -44.10
C GLY A 94 22.11 6.17 -45.04
N ALA A 95 22.33 4.87 -45.24
CA ALA A 95 21.49 3.99 -46.05
C ALA A 95 21.05 2.75 -45.24
N PRO A 96 20.03 1.99 -45.69
CA PRO A 96 19.73 0.68 -45.11
C PRO A 96 21.00 -0.17 -45.02
N TYR A 97 21.20 -0.84 -43.89
CA TYR A 97 22.35 -1.68 -43.59
C TYR A 97 23.72 -0.99 -43.45
N ALA A 98 23.81 0.35 -43.49
CA ALA A 98 25.09 1.07 -43.32
C ALA A 98 25.89 0.67 -42.07
N LEU A 99 25.21 0.48 -40.93
CA LEU A 99 25.86 -0.01 -39.71
C LEU A 99 26.39 -1.44 -39.87
N LYS A 100 25.64 -2.35 -40.51
CA LYS A 100 26.10 -3.73 -40.74
C LYS A 100 27.32 -3.76 -41.67
N SER A 101 27.36 -2.92 -42.71
CA SER A 101 28.55 -2.77 -43.56
C SER A 101 29.76 -2.31 -42.75
N LEU A 102 29.58 -1.28 -41.92
CA LEU A 102 30.67 -0.73 -41.11
C LEU A 102 31.24 -1.77 -40.14
N LEU A 103 30.38 -2.54 -39.47
CA LEU A 103 30.80 -3.59 -38.53
C LEU A 103 31.49 -4.77 -39.22
N LYS A 104 31.21 -5.02 -40.51
CA LYS A 104 31.91 -6.02 -41.32
C LYS A 104 33.31 -5.54 -41.72
N VAL A 105 33.46 -4.25 -42.01
CA VAL A 105 34.74 -3.63 -42.38
C VAL A 105 35.62 -3.37 -41.15
N LEU A 106 35.02 -3.04 -40.01
CA LEU A 106 35.70 -2.72 -38.75
C LEU A 106 35.29 -3.70 -37.65
N PRO A 107 35.93 -4.88 -37.57
CA PRO A 107 35.66 -5.84 -36.49
C PRO A 107 35.97 -5.26 -35.11
N GLU A 108 36.96 -4.38 -34.99
CA GLU A 108 37.26 -3.63 -33.75
C GLU A 108 36.06 -2.84 -33.21
N VAL A 109 35.26 -2.22 -34.10
CA VAL A 109 34.04 -1.50 -33.71
C VAL A 109 32.95 -2.48 -33.30
N ARG A 110 32.86 -3.64 -33.97
CA ARG A 110 31.93 -4.71 -33.59
C ARG A 110 32.24 -5.22 -32.18
N ASP A 111 33.50 -5.47 -31.89
CA ASP A 111 33.93 -6.03 -30.61
C ASP A 111 33.70 -5.00 -29.48
N LEU A 112 33.99 -3.71 -29.71
CA LEU A 112 33.64 -2.62 -28.78
C LEU A 112 32.14 -2.51 -28.51
N THR A 113 31.29 -2.70 -29.54
CA THR A 113 29.84 -2.72 -29.35
C THR A 113 29.34 -3.98 -28.63
N GLY A 114 30.02 -5.11 -28.82
CA GLY A 114 29.78 -6.38 -28.12
C GLY A 114 30.11 -6.31 -26.64
N ALA A 115 31.25 -5.69 -26.30
CA ALA A 115 31.75 -5.54 -24.93
C ALA A 115 31.00 -4.48 -24.10
N PHE A 116 30.08 -3.71 -24.71
CA PHE A 116 29.36 -2.66 -23.99
C PHE A 116 28.20 -3.23 -23.17
N ILE A 117 28.34 -3.22 -21.83
CA ILE A 117 27.39 -3.86 -20.90
C ILE A 117 26.38 -2.86 -20.29
N ALA A 118 26.69 -1.57 -20.24
CA ALA A 118 25.85 -0.58 -19.55
C ALA A 118 24.41 -0.46 -20.10
N PRO A 119 23.41 -0.06 -19.29
CA PRO A 119 22.01 0.03 -19.70
C PRO A 119 21.76 1.16 -20.72
N LEU A 120 20.85 0.90 -21.68
CA LEU A 120 20.49 1.85 -22.76
C LEU A 120 18.99 2.23 -22.68
N PRO A 121 18.59 3.18 -21.82
CA PRO A 121 17.20 3.58 -21.65
C PRO A 121 16.62 4.20 -22.93
N PRO A 122 15.28 4.20 -23.11
CA PRO A 122 14.62 4.75 -24.30
C PRO A 122 14.77 6.28 -24.45
N GLY A 123 15.12 6.98 -23.37
CA GLY A 123 15.36 8.42 -23.33
C GLY A 123 16.85 8.80 -23.42
N ARG A 124 17.33 9.56 -22.43
CA ARG A 124 18.70 10.10 -22.39
C ARG A 124 19.74 8.98 -22.34
N LEU A 125 20.66 8.98 -23.31
CA LEU A 125 21.74 8.01 -23.37
C LEU A 125 22.79 8.28 -22.27
N PRO A 126 23.35 7.22 -21.64
CA PRO A 126 24.25 7.38 -20.50
C PRO A 126 25.63 7.95 -20.92
N PRO A 127 26.38 8.58 -20.00
CA PRO A 127 27.72 9.09 -20.28
C PRO A 127 28.70 8.02 -20.80
N SER A 128 28.56 6.78 -20.34
CA SER A 128 29.35 5.63 -20.80
C SER A 128 29.14 5.34 -22.29
N PHE A 129 27.89 5.39 -22.77
CA PHE A 129 27.58 5.26 -24.19
C PHE A 129 28.14 6.42 -25.01
N CYS A 130 28.09 7.64 -24.48
CA CYS A 130 28.71 8.80 -25.13
C CYS A 130 30.24 8.65 -25.26
N ARG A 131 30.90 7.96 -24.30
CA ARG A 131 32.33 7.63 -24.35
C ARG A 131 32.63 6.59 -25.43
N LEU A 132 31.88 5.49 -25.46
CA LEU A 132 31.95 4.49 -26.53
C LEU A 132 31.80 5.13 -27.91
N MET A 133 30.78 5.99 -28.08
CA MET A 133 30.57 6.69 -29.35
C MET A 133 31.67 7.70 -29.68
N ARG A 134 32.45 8.19 -28.72
CA ARG A 134 33.62 9.03 -28.98
C ARG A 134 34.77 8.18 -29.52
N GLU A 135 34.97 7.01 -28.94
CA GLU A 135 35.99 6.04 -29.34
C GLU A 135 35.72 5.49 -30.75
N ILE A 136 34.50 5.02 -31.02
CA ILE A 136 34.08 4.54 -32.36
C ILE A 136 34.30 5.64 -33.41
N ARG A 137 33.95 6.90 -33.11
CA ARG A 137 34.17 8.02 -34.03
C ARG A 137 35.65 8.29 -34.27
N GLY A 138 36.50 8.13 -33.25
CA GLY A 138 37.94 8.27 -33.38
C GLY A 138 38.53 7.21 -34.31
N ILE A 139 38.10 5.95 -34.17
CA ILE A 139 38.51 4.85 -35.04
C ILE A 139 38.10 5.11 -36.49
N VAL A 140 36.83 5.47 -36.72
CA VAL A 140 36.31 5.72 -38.07
C VAL A 140 37.00 6.93 -38.71
N SER A 141 37.21 8.02 -37.96
CA SER A 141 37.85 9.24 -38.46
C SER A 141 39.31 9.00 -38.86
N LYS A 142 40.06 8.25 -38.04
CA LYS A 142 41.46 7.90 -38.33
C LYS A 142 41.60 7.06 -39.61
N ARG A 143 40.63 6.20 -39.89
CA ARG A 143 40.74 5.20 -40.97
C ARG A 143 40.13 5.62 -42.29
N PHE A 144 39.08 6.44 -42.26
CA PHE A 144 38.29 6.80 -43.45
C PHE A 144 38.00 8.30 -43.58
N GLY A 145 38.54 9.14 -42.69
CA GLY A 145 38.30 10.58 -42.68
C GLY A 145 36.88 10.95 -42.24
N ASN A 146 36.54 12.24 -42.33
CA ASN A 146 35.30 12.79 -41.75
C ASN A 146 34.07 12.72 -42.65
N ASN A 147 34.23 12.36 -43.92
CA ASN A 147 33.16 12.36 -44.93
C ASN A 147 32.45 11.00 -45.09
N CYS A 148 32.64 10.08 -44.14
CA CYS A 148 31.99 8.77 -44.14
C CYS A 148 30.92 8.65 -43.05
N TRP A 149 30.02 7.68 -43.20
CA TRP A 149 29.11 7.30 -42.13
C TRP A 149 29.90 6.60 -41.00
N PRO A 150 29.65 6.93 -39.71
CA PRO A 150 28.55 7.73 -39.20
C PRO A 150 28.88 9.22 -39.01
N LEU A 151 30.11 9.68 -39.29
CA LEU A 151 30.60 11.02 -38.95
C LEU A 151 29.85 12.16 -39.67
N GLY A 152 29.41 11.94 -40.91
CA GLY A 152 28.65 12.91 -41.69
C GLY A 152 27.18 13.08 -41.28
N GLN A 153 26.66 12.33 -40.31
CA GLN A 153 25.27 12.42 -39.86
C GLN A 153 25.09 13.31 -38.63
N LYS A 154 23.94 13.99 -38.51
CA LYS A 154 23.63 14.88 -37.37
C LYS A 154 23.73 14.18 -36.01
N ASP A 155 23.28 12.92 -35.94
CA ASP A 155 23.33 12.12 -34.70
C ASP A 155 24.66 11.36 -34.54
N LYS A 156 25.56 11.47 -35.52
CA LYS A 156 26.82 10.73 -35.63
C LYS A 156 26.68 9.22 -35.39
N GLY A 157 25.55 8.64 -35.81
CA GLY A 157 25.23 7.21 -35.68
C GLY A 157 24.75 6.77 -34.29
N ARG A 158 24.63 7.67 -33.31
CA ARG A 158 24.26 7.33 -31.92
C ARG A 158 22.97 6.50 -31.83
N ARG A 159 21.94 6.84 -32.61
CA ARG A 159 20.66 6.10 -32.57
C ARG A 159 20.78 4.73 -33.22
N ALA A 160 21.61 4.61 -34.26
CA ALA A 160 21.85 3.34 -34.96
C ALA A 160 22.60 2.36 -34.06
N PHE A 161 23.69 2.79 -33.42
CA PHE A 161 24.46 1.97 -32.47
C PHE A 161 23.64 1.57 -31.25
N ALA A 162 22.89 2.50 -30.65
CA ALA A 162 22.02 2.18 -29.52
C ALA A 162 20.95 1.14 -29.88
N ARG A 163 20.36 1.24 -31.07
CA ARG A 163 19.37 0.27 -31.57
C ARG A 163 20.00 -1.09 -31.85
N TYR A 164 21.20 -1.11 -32.42
CA TYR A 164 21.94 -2.33 -32.70
C TYR A 164 22.29 -3.11 -31.42
N ILE A 165 22.83 -2.43 -30.40
CA ILE A 165 23.16 -3.08 -29.11
C ILE A 165 21.88 -3.62 -28.45
N ARG A 166 20.77 -2.87 -28.48
CA ARG A 166 19.48 -3.37 -27.96
C ARG A 166 18.97 -4.60 -28.73
N GLY A 167 19.07 -4.57 -30.06
CA GLY A 167 18.68 -5.69 -30.92
C GLY A 167 19.50 -6.94 -30.62
N MET A 168 20.83 -6.80 -30.58
CA MET A 168 21.76 -7.89 -30.27
C MET A 168 21.49 -8.51 -28.89
N ARG A 169 21.19 -7.69 -27.87
CA ARG A 169 20.79 -8.19 -26.53
C ARG A 169 19.45 -8.92 -26.55
N LYS A 170 18.48 -8.43 -27.34
CA LYS A 170 17.18 -9.09 -27.51
C LYS A 170 17.32 -10.42 -28.23
N ASP A 171 18.14 -10.47 -29.28
CA ASP A 171 18.39 -11.69 -30.06
C ASP A 171 19.12 -12.74 -29.19
N ALA A 172 20.07 -12.33 -28.35
CA ALA A 172 20.71 -13.20 -27.36
C ALA A 172 19.73 -13.76 -26.31
N LEU A 173 18.77 -12.94 -25.85
CA LEU A 173 17.71 -13.36 -24.92
C LEU A 173 16.78 -14.40 -25.56
N VAL A 174 16.45 -14.24 -26.85
CA VAL A 174 15.56 -15.14 -27.60
C VAL A 174 16.26 -16.45 -27.99
N ALA A 175 17.58 -16.43 -28.20
CA ALA A 175 18.37 -17.60 -28.61
C ALA A 175 18.70 -18.58 -27.47
N GLY A 176 18.25 -18.34 -26.23
CA GLY A 176 18.47 -19.25 -25.10
C GLY A 176 19.93 -19.37 -24.62
N ASN A 177 20.87 -18.63 -25.21
CA ASN A 177 22.28 -18.60 -24.83
C ASN A 177 22.53 -17.70 -23.62
N LEU A 178 21.84 -17.97 -22.52
CA LEU A 178 22.17 -17.42 -21.21
C LEU A 178 22.77 -18.53 -20.36
N ASP A 179 24.10 -18.70 -20.45
CA ASP A 179 24.82 -19.03 -19.23
C ASP A 179 24.59 -17.88 -18.25
N ALA A 180 24.01 -18.21 -17.10
CA ALA A 180 23.61 -17.30 -16.03
C ALA A 180 24.76 -16.46 -15.43
N THR A 181 25.97 -16.54 -15.98
CA THR A 181 27.21 -15.91 -15.50
C THR A 181 27.54 -14.56 -16.16
N THR A 182 26.82 -14.13 -17.20
CA THR A 182 27.13 -12.86 -17.92
C THR A 182 26.09 -11.76 -17.81
N LEU A 183 24.95 -12.02 -17.17
CA LEU A 183 24.14 -10.93 -16.62
C LEU A 183 24.88 -10.42 -15.38
N PRO A 184 25.20 -9.12 -15.26
CA PRO A 184 25.68 -8.61 -13.99
C PRO A 184 24.65 -9.01 -12.94
N GLU A 185 25.10 -9.72 -11.90
CA GLU A 185 24.25 -9.97 -10.73
C GLU A 185 23.52 -8.66 -10.42
N PRO A 186 22.19 -8.67 -10.29
CA PRO A 186 21.48 -7.46 -9.92
C PRO A 186 22.13 -6.99 -8.62
N LYS A 187 22.89 -5.89 -8.67
CA LYS A 187 23.33 -5.20 -7.46
C LYS A 187 22.04 -4.71 -6.83
N ILE A 188 21.51 -5.51 -5.92
CA ILE A 188 20.38 -5.17 -5.07
C ILE A 188 20.84 -3.98 -4.25
N GLN A 189 20.43 -2.79 -4.67
CA GLN A 189 20.73 -1.52 -4.01
C GLN A 189 19.66 -1.17 -2.97
N SER A 190 18.50 -1.82 -3.02
CA SER A 190 17.40 -1.63 -2.06
C SER A 190 16.62 -2.92 -1.83
N LEU A 191 16.09 -3.11 -0.62
CA LEU A 191 15.23 -4.26 -0.27
C LEU A 191 14.05 -4.42 -1.23
N SER A 192 13.52 -3.32 -1.77
CA SER A 192 12.44 -3.35 -2.76
C SER A 192 12.78 -4.07 -4.08
N GLN A 193 14.06 -4.27 -4.38
CA GLN A 193 14.52 -5.01 -5.56
C GLN A 193 14.60 -6.52 -5.32
N LEU A 194 14.41 -6.98 -4.07
CA LEU A 194 14.35 -8.40 -3.71
C LEU A 194 12.98 -9.04 -4.01
N PHE A 195 11.94 -8.22 -4.16
CA PHE A 195 10.55 -8.67 -4.26
C PHE A 195 9.99 -8.47 -5.67
N HIS A 196 9.08 -9.34 -6.08
CA HIS A 196 8.59 -9.45 -7.47
C HIS A 196 7.44 -8.49 -7.80
N ARG A 197 7.03 -7.62 -6.85
CA ARG A 197 5.85 -6.75 -6.95
C ARG A 197 4.58 -7.55 -7.17
N GLN A 198 4.36 -8.51 -6.28
CA GLN A 198 3.07 -9.19 -6.08
C GLN A 198 2.39 -8.64 -4.83
N PRO A 199 1.05 -8.77 -4.71
CA PRO A 199 0.35 -8.39 -3.50
C PRO A 199 1.02 -8.94 -2.25
N TYR A 200 1.04 -8.12 -1.20
CA TYR A 200 1.69 -8.43 0.08
C TYR A 200 3.22 -8.60 0.02
N ASP A 201 3.90 -8.37 -1.10
CA ASP A 201 5.35 -8.17 -1.08
C ASP A 201 5.70 -6.91 -0.28
N ARG A 202 4.86 -5.87 -0.38
CA ARG A 202 5.07 -4.60 0.28
C ARG A 202 3.79 -3.97 0.78
N CYS A 203 3.81 -3.60 2.05
CA CYS A 203 2.82 -2.74 2.68
C CYS A 203 3.46 -1.41 3.10
N GLU A 204 2.65 -0.36 3.20
CA GLU A 204 3.07 0.96 3.64
C GLU A 204 2.18 1.40 4.80
N PHE A 205 2.81 1.74 5.92
CA PHE A 205 2.15 2.44 7.01
C PHE A 205 2.51 3.92 6.97
N ASP A 206 1.50 4.77 7.14
CA ASP A 206 1.72 6.18 7.35
C ASP A 206 0.61 6.82 8.20
N ALA A 207 0.94 7.94 8.84
CA ALA A 207 0.05 8.68 9.71
C ALA A 207 -0.11 10.10 9.18
N HIS A 208 -1.27 10.39 8.59
CA HIS A 208 -1.55 11.69 8.02
C HIS A 208 -2.17 12.61 9.05
N CYS A 209 -1.52 13.74 9.29
CA CYS A 209 -2.08 14.83 10.08
C CYS A 209 -2.77 15.81 9.15
N LYS A 210 -4.01 16.16 9.47
CA LYS A 210 -4.62 17.38 8.96
C LYS A 210 -4.80 18.37 10.08
N ASP A 211 -4.42 19.62 9.82
CA ASP A 211 -5.03 20.72 10.56
C ASP A 211 -6.47 20.77 10.02
N VAL A 212 -7.43 20.46 10.86
CA VAL A 212 -8.85 20.51 10.53
C VAL A 212 -9.48 21.45 11.54
N HIS A 213 -10.35 22.33 11.09
CA HIS A 213 -11.03 23.27 11.97
C HIS A 213 -12.26 22.62 12.61
N PHE A 214 -12.23 21.32 12.88
CA PHE A 214 -13.38 20.58 13.39
C PHE A 214 -13.73 20.97 14.82
N MET A 215 -15.02 21.06 15.08
CA MET A 215 -15.59 21.10 16.42
C MET A 215 -16.18 19.73 16.71
N LEU A 216 -15.87 19.13 17.85
CA LEU A 216 -16.58 17.95 18.34
C LEU A 216 -17.78 18.37 19.17
N GLU A 217 -18.86 17.62 19.02
CA GLU A 217 -19.98 17.68 19.97
C GLU A 217 -19.81 16.60 21.03
N VAL A 218 -19.84 17.00 22.30
CA VAL A 218 -19.66 16.11 23.45
C VAL A 218 -20.73 16.40 24.50
N PRO A 219 -21.43 15.41 25.07
CA PRO A 219 -22.30 15.64 26.21
C PRO A 219 -21.50 16.09 27.44
N ASN A 220 -22.02 17.08 28.17
CA ASN A 220 -21.47 17.56 29.43
C ASN A 220 -21.97 16.72 30.65
N ALA A 221 -21.61 17.17 31.86
CA ALA A 221 -22.10 16.67 33.16
C ALA A 221 -23.62 16.33 33.17
N ARG A 222 -24.41 17.17 32.51
CA ARG A 222 -25.88 17.17 32.51
C ARG A 222 -26.47 16.56 31.24
N GLY A 223 -25.64 16.03 30.33
CA GLY A 223 -26.06 15.50 29.04
C GLY A 223 -26.27 16.55 27.94
N GLU A 224 -26.01 17.83 28.21
CA GLU A 224 -26.15 18.88 27.20
C GLU A 224 -24.92 18.90 26.27
N PRO A 225 -25.09 19.13 24.96
CA PRO A 225 -23.98 19.14 24.03
C PRO A 225 -23.10 20.38 24.21
N ILE A 226 -21.80 20.15 24.42
CA ILE A 226 -20.75 21.17 24.38
C ILE A 226 -19.91 21.01 23.12
N LYS A 227 -19.59 22.15 22.49
CA LYS A 227 -18.77 22.21 21.27
C LYS A 227 -17.30 22.39 21.65
N LEU A 228 -16.45 21.44 21.24
CA LEU A 228 -15.03 21.41 21.57
C LEU A 228 -14.17 21.52 20.33
N LYS A 229 -13.32 22.53 20.26
CA LYS A 229 -12.35 22.66 19.17
C LYS A 229 -11.22 21.66 19.33
N ILE A 230 -11.06 20.74 18.38
CA ILE A 230 -9.92 19.81 18.35
C ILE A 230 -8.69 20.55 17.80
N SER A 231 -7.50 20.21 18.30
CA SER A 231 -6.26 20.74 17.73
C SER A 231 -5.91 20.15 16.35
N LYS A 232 -5.91 18.81 16.23
CA LYS A 232 -5.51 18.04 15.03
C LYS A 232 -6.25 16.70 14.97
N VAL A 233 -6.38 16.16 13.75
CA VAL A 233 -6.85 14.78 13.51
C VAL A 233 -5.76 14.03 12.76
N TRP A 234 -5.49 12.81 13.22
CA TRP A 234 -4.55 11.88 12.61
C TRP A 234 -5.31 10.70 12.03
N VAL A 235 -5.04 10.35 10.78
CA VAL A 235 -5.53 9.12 10.15
C VAL A 235 -4.32 8.22 9.93
N LEU A 236 -4.28 7.11 10.65
CA LEU A 236 -3.26 6.07 10.52
C LEU A 236 -3.81 5.03 9.55
N VAL A 237 -3.01 4.59 8.58
CA VAL A 237 -3.45 3.63 7.57
C VAL A 237 -2.31 2.66 7.23
N VAL A 238 -2.66 1.40 7.02
CA VAL A 238 -1.81 0.38 6.39
C VAL A 238 -2.37 0.10 4.99
N VAL A 239 -1.56 0.30 3.96
CA VAL A 239 -1.95 0.09 2.55
C VAL A 239 -1.07 -0.97 1.92
N GLU A 240 -1.67 -1.91 1.20
CA GLU A 240 -0.97 -2.87 0.35
C GLU A 240 -0.62 -2.21 -0.99
N VAL A 241 0.64 -2.27 -1.42
CA VAL A 241 1.15 -1.44 -2.52
C VAL A 241 0.65 -1.88 -3.90
N ASP A 242 0.56 -3.17 -4.16
CA ASP A 242 0.33 -3.69 -5.52
C ASP A 242 -1.15 -3.69 -5.93
N SER A 243 -2.07 -3.92 -5.00
CA SER A 243 -3.53 -3.75 -5.15
C SER A 243 -4.01 -2.35 -4.78
N SER A 244 -3.24 -1.61 -3.98
CA SER A 244 -3.66 -0.38 -3.30
C SER A 244 -4.72 -0.59 -2.21
N ALA A 245 -5.00 -1.82 -1.78
CA ALA A 245 -6.00 -2.08 -0.76
C ALA A 245 -5.62 -1.49 0.60
N VAL A 246 -6.59 -0.91 1.29
CA VAL A 246 -6.47 -0.52 2.70
C VAL A 246 -6.63 -1.79 3.53
N LEU A 247 -5.58 -2.15 4.27
CA LEU A 247 -5.56 -3.32 5.15
C LEU A 247 -6.06 -2.98 6.56
N ALA A 248 -5.73 -1.79 7.04
CA ALA A 248 -6.20 -1.27 8.32
C ALA A 248 -6.17 0.24 8.35
N TRP A 249 -6.98 0.80 9.25
CA TRP A 249 -7.00 2.22 9.52
C TRP A 249 -7.34 2.50 10.99
N LYS A 250 -6.99 3.70 11.48
CA LYS A 250 -7.39 4.23 12.77
C LYS A 250 -7.39 5.75 12.75
N ILE A 251 -8.44 6.38 13.30
CA ILE A 251 -8.46 7.82 13.55
C ILE A 251 -8.02 8.13 14.98
N VAL A 252 -7.21 9.18 15.18
CA VAL A 252 -6.74 9.63 16.50
C VAL A 252 -6.87 11.14 16.60
N PHE A 253 -7.43 11.61 17.71
CA PHE A 253 -7.63 13.03 17.97
C PHE A 253 -6.53 13.62 18.84
N GLY A 254 -6.15 14.85 18.53
CA GLY A 254 -5.21 15.66 19.29
C GLY A 254 -3.83 15.79 18.66
N ARG A 255 -2.89 16.37 19.41
CA ARG A 255 -1.58 16.80 18.90
C ARG A 255 -0.68 15.69 18.33
N GLY A 256 -0.96 14.43 18.65
CA GLY A 256 -0.20 13.29 18.15
C GLY A 256 -0.82 11.96 18.55
N TYR A 257 -0.44 10.91 17.83
CA TYR A 257 -0.76 9.51 18.15
C TYR A 257 0.38 8.87 18.95
N THR A 258 0.13 7.68 19.51
CA THR A 258 1.03 6.92 20.39
C THR A 258 1.42 5.56 19.78
N ALA A 259 2.42 4.89 20.35
CA ALA A 259 2.75 3.50 20.02
C ALA A 259 1.54 2.57 20.09
N LEU A 260 0.68 2.74 21.09
CA LEU A 260 -0.51 1.91 21.24
C LEU A 260 -1.47 2.14 20.07
N ASP A 261 -1.63 3.39 19.60
CA ASP A 261 -2.50 3.67 18.46
C ASP A 261 -1.98 3.00 17.17
N VAL A 262 -0.65 2.96 16.97
CA VAL A 262 -0.04 2.24 15.85
C VAL A 262 -0.23 0.72 16.01
N ALA A 263 0.00 0.19 17.20
CA ALA A 263 -0.21 -1.23 17.50
C ALA A 263 -1.66 -1.66 17.28
N GLN A 264 -2.63 -0.85 17.71
CA GLN A 264 -4.05 -1.08 17.47
C GLN A 264 -4.40 -1.07 15.97
N CYS A 265 -3.78 -0.18 15.19
CA CYS A 265 -3.96 -0.15 13.74
C CYS A 265 -3.44 -1.44 13.08
N TYR A 266 -2.26 -1.92 13.45
CA TYR A 266 -1.78 -3.20 12.92
C TYR A 266 -2.63 -4.38 13.42
N ALA A 267 -3.01 -4.39 14.70
CA ALA A 267 -3.85 -5.43 15.28
C ALA A 267 -5.21 -5.54 14.57
N SER A 268 -5.78 -4.43 14.08
CA SER A 268 -7.03 -4.48 13.33
C SER A 268 -6.89 -5.11 11.94
N SER A 269 -5.71 -5.03 11.29
CA SER A 269 -5.48 -5.76 10.02
C SER A 269 -5.39 -7.28 10.21
N LEU A 270 -5.18 -7.75 11.44
CA LEU A 270 -5.14 -9.18 11.77
C LEU A 270 -6.50 -9.75 12.21
N ARG A 271 -7.48 -8.88 12.47
CA ARG A 271 -8.82 -9.26 12.92
C ARG A 271 -9.80 -9.15 11.76
N PRO A 272 -10.71 -10.13 11.59
CA PRO A 272 -11.85 -9.99 10.69
C PRO A 272 -12.58 -8.66 10.96
N TRP A 273 -12.82 -7.91 9.89
CA TRP A 273 -13.59 -6.69 9.96
C TRP A 273 -15.08 -7.03 10.10
N THR A 274 -15.78 -6.26 10.92
CA THR A 274 -17.23 -6.37 11.09
C THR A 274 -17.86 -5.00 10.87
N PRO A 275 -18.92 -4.90 10.05
CA PRO A 275 -19.66 -3.65 9.88
C PRO A 275 -20.07 -3.05 11.23
N ARG A 276 -19.92 -1.73 11.35
CA ARG A 276 -20.30 -0.98 12.55
C ARG A 276 -21.81 -0.74 12.55
N ALA A 277 -22.38 -0.57 13.75
CA ALA A 277 -23.72 -0.03 13.90
C ALA A 277 -23.66 1.49 13.67
N LEU A 278 -23.97 1.92 12.45
CA LEU A 278 -23.83 3.30 12.00
C LEU A 278 -24.80 4.22 12.76
N CYS A 279 -24.29 5.33 13.30
CA CYS A 279 -25.11 6.32 14.01
C CYS A 279 -25.59 7.47 13.12
N VAL A 280 -25.07 7.59 11.90
CA VAL A 280 -25.44 8.65 10.95
C VAL A 280 -26.67 8.21 10.15
N PRO A 281 -27.79 8.96 10.19
CA PRO A 281 -28.96 8.65 9.36
C PRO A 281 -28.58 8.56 7.88
N ASP A 282 -29.18 7.61 7.18
CA ASP A 282 -28.99 7.35 5.73
C ASP A 282 -27.57 6.96 5.28
N LEU A 283 -26.59 6.94 6.18
CA LEU A 283 -25.27 6.38 5.90
C LEU A 283 -25.38 4.86 5.85
N ASN A 284 -24.94 4.27 4.74
CA ASN A 284 -24.97 2.83 4.52
C ASN A 284 -23.63 2.35 3.96
N TYR A 285 -23.29 1.09 4.25
CA TYR A 285 -22.20 0.43 3.55
C TYR A 285 -22.63 0.12 2.11
N GLU A 286 -21.72 0.33 1.16
CA GLU A 286 -21.94 -0.06 -0.23
C GLU A 286 -22.07 -1.59 -0.36
N PRO A 287 -22.84 -2.10 -1.34
CA PRO A 287 -22.91 -3.53 -1.59
C PRO A 287 -21.53 -4.15 -1.84
N GLY A 288 -21.16 -5.13 -1.01
CA GLY A 288 -19.86 -5.79 -1.06
C GLY A 288 -18.74 -5.07 -0.27
N ALA A 289 -19.04 -3.96 0.40
CA ALA A 289 -18.08 -3.24 1.25
C ALA A 289 -17.42 -4.20 2.24
N THR A 290 -16.10 -4.25 2.21
CA THR A 290 -15.33 -5.18 3.04
C THR A 290 -13.87 -4.75 3.15
N MET A 291 -13.14 -5.43 4.03
CA MET A 291 -11.71 -5.28 4.23
C MET A 291 -10.98 -6.58 3.84
N PRO A 292 -9.70 -6.54 3.44
CA PRO A 292 -8.99 -7.70 2.89
C PRO A 292 -8.93 -8.92 3.80
N GLN A 293 -8.92 -8.75 5.12
CA GLN A 293 -8.97 -9.84 6.11
C GLN A 293 -10.24 -10.70 6.06
N ASN A 294 -11.30 -10.23 5.41
CA ASN A 294 -12.58 -10.96 5.27
C ASN A 294 -12.64 -11.79 3.98
N LEU A 295 -11.59 -11.73 3.15
CA LEU A 295 -11.49 -12.56 1.96
C LEU A 295 -11.18 -14.02 2.35
N GLU A 296 -11.35 -14.96 1.42
CA GLU A 296 -11.24 -16.41 1.70
C GLU A 296 -9.90 -16.83 2.32
N PHE A 297 -8.85 -16.07 2.05
CA PHE A 297 -7.51 -16.30 2.57
C PHE A 297 -7.25 -15.67 3.96
N GLY A 298 -8.21 -14.92 4.50
CA GLY A 298 -8.12 -14.31 5.83
C GLY A 298 -7.11 -13.16 5.92
N ALA A 299 -6.65 -12.89 7.14
CA ALA A 299 -5.67 -11.84 7.38
C ALA A 299 -4.28 -12.22 6.85
N MET A 300 -3.64 -11.23 6.22
CA MET A 300 -2.34 -11.32 5.58
C MET A 300 -1.48 -10.14 6.01
N SER A 301 -0.17 -10.35 6.08
CA SER A 301 0.80 -9.31 6.38
C SER A 301 1.77 -9.11 5.21
N GLY A 302 2.38 -7.92 5.17
CA GLY A 302 3.37 -7.60 4.15
C GLY A 302 4.71 -8.28 4.43
N ARG A 303 5.34 -8.88 3.42
CA ARG A 303 6.74 -9.36 3.51
C ARG A 303 7.68 -8.24 3.92
N VAL A 304 7.43 -7.03 3.41
CA VAL A 304 8.05 -5.80 3.86
C VAL A 304 6.99 -4.78 4.20
N THR A 305 6.99 -4.27 5.42
CA THR A 305 6.20 -3.10 5.78
C THR A 305 7.10 -1.88 5.89
N ALA A 306 6.87 -0.89 5.04
CA ALA A 306 7.61 0.37 5.07
C ALA A 306 6.93 1.38 5.99
N MET A 307 7.71 1.98 6.89
CA MET A 307 7.26 3.01 7.83
C MET A 307 8.32 4.13 7.90
N ASP A 308 7.89 5.38 8.07
CA ASP A 308 8.83 6.49 8.31
C ASP A 308 9.47 6.37 9.70
N ASN A 309 10.80 6.46 9.74
CA ASN A 309 11.57 6.35 10.96
C ASN A 309 11.27 7.50 11.95
N ALA A 310 10.94 8.70 11.45
CA ALA A 310 10.48 9.78 12.33
C ALA A 310 9.14 9.43 13.03
N LEU A 311 8.24 8.72 12.33
CA LEU A 311 6.98 8.22 12.88
C LEU A 311 7.20 7.06 13.86
N ALA A 312 8.18 6.19 13.61
CA ALA A 312 8.53 5.08 14.51
C ALA A 312 9.10 5.60 15.85
N HIS A 313 10.01 6.59 15.79
CA HIS A 313 10.54 7.26 16.98
C HIS A 313 9.45 8.07 17.71
N LYS A 314 8.61 8.81 16.98
CA LYS A 314 7.50 9.58 17.56
C LYS A 314 6.48 8.68 18.27
N ALA A 315 6.22 7.50 17.73
CA ALA A 315 5.33 6.52 18.34
C ALA A 315 5.97 5.81 19.55
N SER A 316 7.30 5.66 19.59
CA SER A 316 7.99 4.69 20.46
C SER A 316 7.47 3.26 20.22
N LEU A 317 7.35 2.88 18.93
CA LEU A 317 6.76 1.62 18.51
C LEU A 317 7.44 0.44 19.25
N PRO A 318 6.67 -0.49 19.85
CA PRO A 318 7.23 -1.69 20.44
C PRO A 318 7.67 -2.64 19.31
N LEU A 319 8.86 -2.38 18.76
CA LEU A 319 9.43 -3.11 17.63
C LEU A 319 9.44 -4.62 17.87
N GLU A 320 9.73 -5.05 19.11
CA GLU A 320 9.72 -6.47 19.49
C GLU A 320 8.34 -7.10 19.35
N ALA A 321 7.28 -6.41 19.79
CA ALA A 321 5.91 -6.89 19.63
C ALA A 321 5.49 -6.89 18.16
N TRP A 322 5.91 -5.90 17.38
CA TRP A 322 5.61 -5.87 15.94
C TRP A 322 6.30 -7.01 15.19
N VAL A 323 7.61 -7.17 15.36
CA VAL A 323 8.41 -8.21 14.68
C VAL A 323 7.97 -9.61 15.09
N GLY A 324 7.62 -9.82 16.36
CA GLY A 324 7.23 -11.13 16.85
C GLY A 324 5.83 -11.60 16.44
N ASN A 325 4.92 -10.66 16.11
CA ASN A 325 3.49 -11.00 15.95
C ASN A 325 2.88 -10.55 14.61
N TYR A 326 3.47 -9.58 13.89
CA TYR A 326 2.93 -9.14 12.58
C TYR A 326 3.52 -9.93 11.40
N ASP A 327 4.61 -10.67 11.63
CA ASP A 327 5.43 -11.37 10.63
C ASP A 327 5.98 -10.43 9.53
N GLY A 328 7.07 -10.84 8.88
CA GLY A 328 7.75 -10.05 7.84
C GLY A 328 8.78 -9.04 8.34
N ILE A 329 9.19 -8.14 7.43
CA ILE A 329 10.33 -7.23 7.61
C ILE A 329 9.82 -5.81 7.80
N LEU A 330 10.14 -5.19 8.94
CA LEU A 330 9.92 -3.76 9.12
C LEU A 330 11.04 -2.96 8.46
N HIS A 331 10.70 -2.19 7.43
CA HIS A 331 11.63 -1.28 6.75
C HIS A 331 11.39 0.16 7.21
N LEU A 332 12.24 0.62 8.13
CA LEU A 332 12.27 2.01 8.56
C LEU A 332 13.07 2.85 7.55
N GLY A 333 12.37 3.64 6.74
CA GLY A 333 12.98 4.48 5.71
C GLY A 333 13.94 5.50 6.31
N LYS A 334 14.94 5.94 5.53
CA LYS A 334 15.83 7.03 5.97
C LYS A 334 14.99 8.29 6.26
N PRO A 335 15.20 8.97 7.41
CA PRO A 335 14.46 10.18 7.73
C PRO A 335 14.51 11.19 6.58
N HIS A 336 13.39 11.86 6.30
CA HIS A 336 13.28 12.93 5.29
C HIS A 336 13.60 12.49 3.85
N THR A 337 13.27 11.26 3.46
CA THR A 337 13.33 10.82 2.04
C THR A 337 11.92 10.84 1.45
N PRO A 338 11.51 11.91 0.73
CA PRO A 338 10.10 12.13 0.35
C PRO A 338 9.55 11.13 -0.65
N GLU A 339 10.39 10.35 -1.32
CA GLU A 339 9.98 9.47 -2.44
C GLU A 339 9.79 8.00 -2.00
N GLY A 340 9.75 7.73 -0.70
CA GLY A 340 9.76 6.38 -0.17
C GLY A 340 8.44 5.63 -0.33
N ARG A 341 7.28 6.27 -0.18
CA ARG A 341 5.97 5.62 0.05
C ARG A 341 4.82 6.18 -0.80
N PRO A 342 4.87 6.00 -2.14
CA PRO A 342 3.92 6.63 -3.05
C PRO A 342 2.48 6.07 -2.96
N ALA A 343 2.29 4.83 -2.48
CA ALA A 343 0.96 4.22 -2.45
C ALA A 343 0.10 4.85 -1.35
N VAL A 344 0.65 4.97 -0.14
CA VAL A 344 -0.07 5.60 0.97
C VAL A 344 -0.24 7.11 0.78
N GLU A 345 0.73 7.79 0.16
CA GLU A 345 0.60 9.21 -0.20
C GLU A 345 -0.52 9.45 -1.22
N HIS A 346 -0.61 8.59 -2.24
CA HIS A 346 -1.69 8.65 -3.23
C HIS A 346 -3.06 8.37 -2.58
N PHE A 347 -3.12 7.39 -1.67
CA PHE A 347 -4.32 7.12 -0.88
C PHE A 347 -4.75 8.37 -0.08
N PHE A 348 -3.84 8.99 0.68
CA PHE A 348 -4.19 10.17 1.47
C PHE A 348 -4.61 11.36 0.63
N ASN A 349 -4.02 11.55 -0.55
CA ASN A 349 -4.44 12.59 -1.48
C ASN A 349 -5.89 12.37 -1.93
N ARG A 350 -6.27 11.13 -2.26
CA ARG A 350 -7.66 10.79 -2.60
C ARG A 350 -8.62 10.97 -1.44
N LEU A 351 -8.26 10.48 -0.26
CA LEU A 351 -9.07 10.65 0.95
C LEU A 351 -9.29 12.14 1.26
N GLU A 352 -8.27 12.97 1.05
CA GLU A 352 -8.39 14.41 1.23
C GLU A 352 -9.31 15.06 0.20
N ILE A 353 -9.11 14.78 -1.09
CA ILE A 353 -9.88 15.39 -2.18
C ILE A 353 -11.33 14.92 -2.17
N GLY A 354 -11.57 13.62 -1.93
CA GLY A 354 -12.88 13.00 -2.12
C GLY A 354 -13.72 12.84 -0.86
N ALA A 355 -13.22 13.22 0.32
CA ALA A 355 -14.00 13.12 1.55
C ALA A 355 -13.69 14.23 2.57
N LEU A 356 -12.42 14.36 3.00
CA LEU A 356 -12.11 15.22 4.15
C LEU A 356 -12.34 16.72 3.88
N ARG A 357 -12.29 17.17 2.62
CA ARG A 357 -12.56 18.56 2.24
C ARG A 357 -14.04 18.93 2.26
N ASP A 358 -14.92 17.95 2.15
CA ASP A 358 -16.38 18.16 2.10
C ASP A 358 -16.99 18.17 3.51
N LEU A 359 -16.23 17.75 4.53
CA LEU A 359 -16.63 17.86 5.92
C LEU A 359 -16.69 19.32 6.38
N PRO A 360 -17.58 19.69 7.33
CA PRO A 360 -17.67 21.03 7.87
C PRO A 360 -16.33 21.58 8.37
N GLY A 361 -15.90 22.73 7.83
CA GLY A 361 -14.58 23.32 8.11
C GLY A 361 -13.42 22.73 7.30
N GLY A 362 -13.69 21.92 6.28
CA GLY A 362 -12.73 21.44 5.29
C GLY A 362 -12.18 22.57 4.40
N TYR A 363 -10.89 22.49 4.07
CA TYR A 363 -10.19 23.54 3.31
C TYR A 363 -9.07 22.99 2.42
N ILE A 364 -8.64 23.78 1.44
CA ILE A 364 -7.45 23.51 0.62
C ILE A 364 -6.23 24.19 1.26
N PRO A 365 -5.22 23.42 1.70
CA PRO A 365 -3.99 23.99 2.23
C PRO A 365 -3.23 24.78 1.14
N THR A 366 -2.68 25.94 1.51
CA THR A 366 -1.95 26.77 0.55
C THR A 366 -0.54 26.24 0.32
N ARG A 367 -0.09 26.24 -0.95
CA ARG A 367 1.28 25.85 -1.34
C ARG A 367 2.38 26.88 -1.00
N HIS A 368 2.01 28.09 -0.59
CA HIS A 368 2.93 29.19 -0.27
C HIS A 368 2.80 29.63 1.18
N LEU A 369 3.94 29.78 1.87
CA LEU A 369 3.99 30.35 3.22
C LEU A 369 3.33 31.75 3.23
N GLY A 370 2.44 31.99 4.21
CA GLY A 370 1.86 33.31 4.46
C GLY A 370 0.52 33.63 3.76
N LYS A 371 0.00 32.74 2.91
CA LYS A 371 -1.36 32.87 2.34
C LYS A 371 -2.39 32.09 3.17
N LYS A 372 -3.61 32.64 3.30
CA LYS A 372 -4.72 31.99 4.02
C LYS A 372 -5.24 30.79 3.23
N ALA A 373 -5.54 29.70 3.94
CA ALA A 373 -6.23 28.54 3.40
C ALA A 373 -7.58 28.91 2.77
N THR A 374 -7.95 28.23 1.68
CA THR A 374 -9.24 28.45 1.01
C THR A 374 -10.26 27.46 1.57
N PRO A 375 -11.36 27.91 2.20
CA PRO A 375 -12.42 27.01 2.63
C PRO A 375 -13.06 26.36 1.40
N VAL A 376 -13.34 25.06 1.49
CA VAL A 376 -14.03 24.31 0.42
C VAL A 376 -15.47 24.01 0.83
N SER A 377 -15.67 23.58 2.07
CA SER A 377 -16.99 23.36 2.63
C SER A 377 -17.70 24.71 2.86
N GLU A 378 -18.93 24.81 2.37
CA GLU A 378 -19.85 25.92 2.67
C GLU A 378 -20.27 25.93 4.15
N TRP A 379 -20.24 24.76 4.78
CA TRP A 379 -20.59 24.56 6.19
C TRP A 379 -19.46 24.97 7.11
N ARG A 380 -19.76 25.89 8.03
CA ARG A 380 -18.85 26.29 9.11
C ARG A 380 -18.84 25.24 10.21
N SER A 381 -17.65 24.89 10.68
CA SER A 381 -17.48 23.90 11.75
C SER A 381 -18.05 24.33 13.09
N THR A 382 -18.23 25.62 13.36
CA THR A 382 -18.90 26.13 14.57
C THR A 382 -20.38 25.80 14.58
N ASP A 383 -21.00 25.84 13.41
CA ASP A 383 -22.44 25.69 13.24
C ASP A 383 -22.78 24.20 13.09
N HIS A 384 -21.87 23.43 12.48
CA HIS A 384 -21.97 22.00 12.26
C HIS A 384 -20.82 21.24 12.95
N PRO A 385 -20.88 21.04 14.28
CA PRO A 385 -19.93 20.19 14.97
C PRO A 385 -20.10 18.72 14.53
N ILE A 386 -19.00 17.99 14.50
CA ILE A 386 -18.95 16.60 14.08
C ILE A 386 -18.98 15.71 15.33
N SER A 387 -19.84 14.70 15.34
CA SER A 387 -19.77 13.65 16.37
C SER A 387 -18.59 12.72 16.10
N PHE A 388 -17.89 12.31 17.16
CA PHE A 388 -16.78 11.34 17.05
C PHE A 388 -17.23 10.03 16.40
N GLN A 389 -18.35 9.48 16.86
CA GLN A 389 -18.87 8.21 16.36
C GLN A 389 -19.27 8.34 14.89
N ALA A 390 -19.93 9.45 14.53
CA ALA A 390 -20.28 9.73 13.14
C ALA A 390 -19.07 9.80 12.22
N LEU A 391 -17.97 10.42 12.68
CA LEU A 391 -16.74 10.48 11.90
C LEU A 391 -16.07 9.11 11.77
N GLU A 392 -16.05 8.29 12.82
CA GLU A 392 -15.57 6.90 12.71
C GLU A 392 -16.42 6.09 11.71
N ASP A 393 -17.73 6.24 11.75
CA ASP A 393 -18.66 5.53 10.87
C ASP A 393 -18.50 5.94 9.40
N VAL A 394 -18.43 7.26 9.13
CA VAL A 394 -18.15 7.79 7.79
C VAL A 394 -16.80 7.30 7.27
N MET A 395 -15.77 7.31 8.12
CA MET A 395 -14.45 6.82 7.74
C MET A 395 -14.46 5.32 7.43
N ASP A 396 -15.17 4.50 8.22
CA ASP A 396 -15.25 3.05 7.95
C ASP A 396 -15.95 2.75 6.62
N VAL A 397 -17.04 3.47 6.32
CA VAL A 397 -17.73 3.39 5.03
C VAL A 397 -16.78 3.82 3.89
N ILE A 398 -16.07 4.93 4.02
CA ILE A 398 -15.12 5.39 2.99
C ILE A 398 -14.03 4.34 2.73
N MET A 399 -13.45 3.76 3.78
CA MET A 399 -12.33 2.81 3.68
C MET A 399 -12.76 1.51 3.00
N THR A 400 -13.92 1.00 3.39
CA THR A 400 -14.49 -0.24 2.83
C THR A 400 -15.00 -0.03 1.40
N SER A 401 -15.65 1.10 1.11
CA SER A 401 -16.06 1.47 -0.25
C SER A 401 -14.86 1.70 -1.16
N TYR A 402 -13.78 2.31 -0.68
CA TYR A 402 -12.54 2.46 -1.45
C TYR A 402 -11.98 1.11 -1.92
N ASN A 403 -12.01 0.10 -1.06
CA ASN A 403 -11.49 -1.23 -1.36
C ASN A 403 -12.27 -1.97 -2.45
N ILE A 404 -13.54 -1.64 -2.66
CA ILE A 404 -14.39 -2.20 -3.72
C ILE A 404 -14.59 -1.26 -4.92
N THR A 405 -14.08 -0.03 -4.86
CA THR A 405 -14.23 0.94 -5.96
C THR A 405 -13.19 0.70 -7.05
N PRO A 406 -13.59 0.51 -8.32
CA PRO A 406 -12.67 0.39 -9.44
C PRO A 406 -11.73 1.59 -9.60
N LEU A 407 -10.43 1.33 -9.76
CA LEU A 407 -9.44 2.40 -9.90
C LEU A 407 -8.93 2.51 -11.34
N PRO A 408 -8.98 3.70 -11.98
CA PRO A 408 -8.48 3.89 -13.34
C PRO A 408 -7.00 3.52 -13.51
N ALA A 409 -6.17 3.84 -12.51
CA ALA A 409 -4.75 3.48 -12.47
C ALA A 409 -4.51 1.95 -12.41
N ARG A 410 -5.54 1.15 -12.12
CA ARG A 410 -5.50 -0.31 -11.98
C ARG A 410 -6.39 -1.01 -13.01
N GLN A 411 -6.48 -0.46 -14.23
CA GLN A 411 -7.26 -1.04 -15.33
C GLN A 411 -8.74 -1.22 -14.95
N ASN A 412 -9.30 -0.29 -14.16
CA ASN A 412 -10.68 -0.34 -13.67
C ASN A 412 -11.02 -1.61 -12.87
N ARG A 413 -10.06 -2.14 -12.12
CA ARG A 413 -10.30 -3.15 -11.09
C ARG A 413 -10.29 -2.49 -9.72
N SER A 414 -11.14 -2.97 -8.80
CA SER A 414 -11.06 -2.55 -7.41
C SER A 414 -9.84 -3.18 -6.73
N PRO A 415 -9.35 -2.60 -5.62
CA PRO A 415 -8.29 -3.22 -4.83
C PRO A 415 -8.60 -4.68 -4.45
N ILE A 416 -9.83 -4.97 -4.02
CA ILE A 416 -10.26 -6.34 -3.70
C ILE A 416 -10.26 -7.26 -4.93
N ASP A 417 -10.74 -6.78 -6.08
CA ASP A 417 -10.72 -7.58 -7.31
C ASP A 417 -9.29 -7.98 -7.70
N ILE A 418 -8.31 -7.09 -7.46
CA ILE A 418 -6.91 -7.38 -7.75
C ILE A 418 -6.38 -8.49 -6.83
N LEU A 419 -6.73 -8.45 -5.54
CA LEU A 419 -6.33 -9.47 -4.58
C LEU A 419 -6.98 -10.83 -4.89
N LEU A 420 -8.28 -10.86 -5.16
CA LEU A 420 -9.02 -12.09 -5.44
C LEU A 420 -8.60 -12.76 -6.77
N ASN A 421 -8.28 -11.95 -7.80
CA ASN A 421 -7.94 -12.46 -9.13
C ASN A 421 -6.42 -12.53 -9.38
N TYR A 422 -5.58 -12.46 -8.34
CA TYR A 422 -4.14 -12.54 -8.54
C TYR A 422 -3.73 -13.99 -8.91
N PRO A 423 -2.98 -14.20 -10.01
CA PRO A 423 -2.73 -15.53 -10.58
C PRO A 423 -1.83 -16.43 -9.72
N ASN A 424 -1.09 -15.85 -8.76
CA ASN A 424 -0.40 -16.62 -7.73
C ASN A 424 -1.30 -16.68 -6.50
N THR A 425 -1.75 -17.89 -6.18
CA THR A 425 -2.59 -18.22 -5.03
C THR A 425 -2.03 -17.61 -3.73
N PRO A 426 -2.87 -17.25 -2.74
CA PRO A 426 -2.45 -16.73 -1.42
C PRO A 426 -1.44 -17.59 -0.63
N HIS A 427 -1.10 -18.80 -1.10
CA HIS A 427 -0.13 -19.72 -0.48
C HIS A 427 1.29 -19.14 -0.26
N PHE A 428 1.64 -18.05 -0.94
CA PHE A 428 2.95 -17.40 -0.80
C PHE A 428 2.87 -16.03 -0.13
N TRP A 429 1.71 -15.60 0.37
CA TRP A 429 1.61 -14.39 1.16
C TRP A 429 1.89 -14.70 2.64
N PRO A 430 2.65 -13.84 3.35
CA PRO A 430 2.78 -13.99 4.79
C PRO A 430 1.40 -13.90 5.44
N SER A 431 1.08 -14.92 6.25
CA SER A 431 -0.12 -14.96 7.05
C SER A 431 0.31 -15.24 8.48
N PRO A 432 0.10 -14.30 9.41
CA PRO A 432 0.36 -14.55 10.82
C PRO A 432 -0.40 -15.81 11.28
N PRO A 433 0.29 -16.77 11.91
CA PRO A 433 -0.27 -18.09 12.17
C PRO A 433 -1.45 -18.05 13.14
N HIS A 434 -1.52 -17.01 13.97
CA HIS A 434 -2.45 -16.90 15.07
C HIS A 434 -3.11 -15.52 15.16
N ASN A 435 -3.60 -14.98 14.02
CA ASN A 435 -4.41 -13.77 13.87
C ASN A 435 -4.85 -13.05 15.17
N GLU A 436 -5.84 -13.56 15.91
CA GLU A 436 -6.34 -12.90 17.14
C GLU A 436 -5.32 -12.87 18.29
N LEU A 437 -4.55 -13.94 18.49
CA LEU A 437 -3.49 -13.99 19.51
C LEU A 437 -2.37 -13.00 19.17
N ASP A 438 -1.99 -12.95 17.89
CA ASP A 438 -0.98 -12.04 17.36
C ASP A 438 -1.45 -10.58 17.48
N ALA A 439 -2.73 -10.31 17.14
CA ALA A 439 -3.37 -9.01 17.32
C ALA A 439 -3.37 -8.56 18.79
N LYS A 440 -3.67 -9.47 19.72
CA LYS A 440 -3.63 -9.20 21.16
C LYS A 440 -2.20 -9.00 21.66
N ALA A 441 -1.24 -9.75 21.13
CA ALA A 441 0.16 -9.62 21.49
C ALA A 441 0.76 -8.28 21.03
N LEU A 442 0.34 -7.75 19.87
CA LEU A 442 0.71 -6.39 19.41
C LEU A 442 0.30 -5.30 20.40
N THR A 443 -0.85 -5.45 21.06
CA THR A 443 -1.37 -4.50 22.06
C THR A 443 -1.09 -4.92 23.51
N SER A 444 -0.21 -5.91 23.71
CA SER A 444 0.20 -6.39 25.04
C SER A 444 1.69 -6.18 25.29
N GLU A 445 2.07 -6.21 26.58
CA GLU A 445 3.47 -6.24 26.99
C GLU A 445 3.67 -7.33 28.05
N ILE A 446 4.78 -8.07 27.96
CA ILE A 446 5.21 -8.99 29.02
C ILE A 446 6.22 -8.28 29.91
N ARG A 447 5.91 -8.15 31.21
CA ARG A 447 6.83 -7.58 32.20
C ARG A 447 7.09 -8.55 33.35
N THR A 448 8.32 -8.53 33.86
CA THR A 448 8.61 -9.19 35.13
C THR A 448 8.06 -8.36 36.28
N VAL A 449 7.22 -8.97 37.10
CA VAL A 449 6.63 -8.38 38.29
C VAL A 449 7.09 -9.12 39.54
N ARG A 450 7.24 -8.38 40.63
CA ARG A 450 7.68 -8.94 41.92
C ARG A 450 6.56 -8.84 42.94
N PHE A 451 6.25 -9.95 43.60
CA PHE A 451 5.30 -9.99 44.70
C PHE A 451 5.86 -9.28 45.93
N ARG A 452 5.01 -8.46 46.55
CA ARG A 452 5.30 -7.65 47.74
C ARG A 452 4.17 -7.83 48.75
N GLY A 453 4.46 -7.55 50.00
CA GLY A 453 3.52 -7.72 51.12
C GLY A 453 4.30 -7.82 52.41
N SER A 454 3.62 -8.02 53.53
CA SER A 454 4.28 -8.20 54.82
C SER A 454 3.36 -8.91 55.79
N GLN A 455 3.73 -10.13 56.18
CA GLN A 455 3.03 -10.89 57.21
C GLN A 455 3.02 -10.14 58.55
N ARG A 456 4.17 -9.60 58.98
CA ARG A 456 4.30 -8.84 60.25
C ARG A 456 3.38 -7.63 60.37
N HIS A 457 3.01 -7.01 59.24
CA HIS A 457 2.18 -5.80 59.18
C HIS A 457 0.80 -6.10 58.59
N ASN A 458 0.44 -7.38 58.47
CA ASN A 458 -0.80 -7.87 57.87
C ASN A 458 -1.13 -7.20 56.51
N LYS A 459 -0.11 -6.96 55.69
CA LYS A 459 -0.25 -6.28 54.39
C LYS A 459 -0.33 -7.31 53.27
N PRO A 460 -1.49 -7.51 52.61
CA PRO A 460 -1.68 -8.60 51.65
C PRO A 460 -0.64 -8.67 50.55
N VAL A 461 -0.43 -9.89 50.04
CA VAL A 461 0.44 -10.15 48.91
C VAL A 461 -0.14 -9.48 47.66
N HIS A 462 0.69 -8.70 46.99
CA HIS A 462 0.29 -7.92 45.83
C HIS A 462 1.46 -7.66 44.89
N VAL A 463 1.12 -7.29 43.66
CA VAL A 463 2.05 -6.74 42.68
C VAL A 463 1.81 -5.24 42.58
N ARG A 464 2.86 -4.46 42.31
CA ARG A 464 2.72 -3.03 42.00
C ARG A 464 3.10 -2.78 40.54
N PHE A 465 2.18 -2.21 39.78
CA PHE A 465 2.42 -1.77 38.41
C PHE A 465 1.89 -0.34 38.23
N MET A 466 2.71 0.54 37.64
CA MET A 466 2.39 1.96 37.45
C MET A 466 1.84 2.66 38.71
N GLY A 467 2.45 2.39 39.86
CA GLY A 467 2.04 3.01 41.14
C GLY A 467 0.77 2.45 41.77
N VAL A 468 0.15 1.42 41.19
CA VAL A 468 -1.10 0.82 41.67
C VAL A 468 -0.90 -0.62 42.07
N VAL A 469 -1.67 -1.04 43.07
CA VAL A 469 -1.65 -2.37 43.65
C VAL A 469 -2.56 -3.28 42.85
N TYR A 470 -2.05 -4.45 42.46
CA TYR A 470 -2.80 -5.52 41.80
C TYR A 470 -2.78 -6.75 42.68
N ARG A 471 -3.95 -7.37 42.85
CA ARG A 471 -4.19 -8.42 43.85
C ARG A 471 -5.23 -9.40 43.36
N HIS A 472 -5.15 -10.60 43.91
CA HIS A 472 -6.14 -11.65 43.70
C HIS A 472 -6.50 -12.22 45.07
N PRO A 473 -7.80 -12.34 45.43
CA PRO A 473 -8.22 -12.71 46.78
C PRO A 473 -7.59 -14.03 47.29
N THR A 474 -7.39 -15.01 46.41
CA THR A 474 -6.80 -16.30 46.80
C THR A 474 -5.30 -16.21 47.12
N LEU A 475 -4.61 -15.16 46.67
CA LEU A 475 -3.18 -14.96 46.89
C LEU A 475 -2.90 -14.03 48.07
N ASP A 476 -3.90 -13.28 48.57
CA ASP A 476 -3.72 -12.22 49.57
C ASP A 476 -2.94 -12.69 50.83
N LYS A 477 -3.09 -13.96 51.22
CA LYS A 477 -2.43 -14.58 52.38
C LYS A 477 -1.30 -15.57 52.03
N ASN A 478 -0.95 -15.71 50.75
CA ASN A 478 0.09 -16.64 50.32
C ASN A 478 1.49 -16.00 50.43
N TRP A 479 1.99 -15.90 51.66
CA TRP A 479 3.25 -15.21 51.98
C TRP A 479 4.50 -15.87 51.39
N ASP A 480 4.42 -17.13 50.95
CA ASP A 480 5.52 -17.84 50.30
C ASP A 480 5.90 -17.21 48.95
N LEU A 481 4.97 -16.47 48.34
CA LEU A 481 5.22 -15.73 47.10
C LEU A 481 6.05 -14.45 47.33
N LEU A 482 6.27 -14.01 48.57
CA LEU A 482 6.96 -12.75 48.82
C LEU A 482 8.37 -12.71 48.24
N GLY A 483 8.65 -11.68 47.44
CA GLY A 483 9.95 -11.50 46.82
C GLY A 483 10.17 -12.32 45.54
N SER A 484 9.29 -13.27 45.22
CA SER A 484 9.33 -14.03 43.96
C SER A 484 9.03 -13.14 42.75
N ASN A 485 9.60 -13.51 41.60
CA ASN A 485 9.40 -12.84 40.33
C ASN A 485 8.56 -13.71 39.40
N TYR A 486 7.53 -13.12 38.80
CA TYR A 486 6.67 -13.75 37.80
C TYR A 486 6.64 -12.89 36.54
N LYS A 487 6.35 -13.52 35.40
CA LYS A 487 6.00 -12.77 34.19
C LYS A 487 4.53 -12.40 34.28
N ALA A 488 4.20 -11.17 33.92
CA ALA A 488 2.83 -10.70 33.76
C ALA A 488 2.63 -10.23 32.32
N GLN A 489 1.62 -10.79 31.67
CA GLN A 489 1.07 -10.26 30.43
C GLN A 489 0.12 -9.12 30.76
N ILE A 490 0.37 -7.97 30.17
CA ILE A 490 -0.32 -6.71 30.41
C ILE A 490 -1.00 -6.31 29.11
N ASP A 491 -2.33 -6.25 29.11
CA ASP A 491 -3.10 -5.65 28.03
C ASP A 491 -2.99 -4.12 28.14
N LEU A 492 -2.37 -3.49 27.13
CA LEU A 492 -2.15 -2.04 27.15
C LEU A 492 -3.44 -1.25 26.88
N GLU A 493 -4.50 -1.91 26.41
CA GLU A 493 -5.82 -1.35 26.15
C GLU A 493 -6.77 -1.47 27.36
N ASP A 494 -6.47 -2.37 28.31
CA ASP A 494 -7.23 -2.51 29.56
C ASP A 494 -6.32 -2.83 30.76
N LEU A 495 -5.90 -1.78 31.45
CA LEU A 495 -5.06 -1.88 32.65
C LEU A 495 -5.84 -2.22 33.93
N ARG A 496 -7.10 -2.66 33.86
CA ARG A 496 -7.81 -3.13 35.05
C ARG A 496 -7.26 -4.44 35.59
N THR A 497 -6.62 -5.24 34.75
CA THR A 497 -6.12 -6.56 35.12
C THR A 497 -4.68 -6.80 34.64
N LEU A 498 -3.98 -7.73 35.30
CA LEU A 498 -2.70 -8.28 34.86
C LEU A 498 -2.80 -9.80 34.87
N VAL A 499 -2.40 -10.46 33.80
CA VAL A 499 -2.40 -11.92 33.73
C VAL A 499 -1.01 -12.43 34.11
N LEU A 500 -0.89 -13.15 35.22
CA LEU A 500 0.35 -13.83 35.56
C LEU A 500 0.52 -15.07 34.68
N VAL A 501 1.74 -15.24 34.20
CA VAL A 501 2.13 -16.38 33.37
C VAL A 501 3.37 -17.06 33.93
N ASP A 502 3.47 -18.37 33.72
CA ASP A 502 4.61 -19.18 34.14
C ASP A 502 5.83 -19.03 33.20
N LYS A 503 6.86 -19.86 33.39
CA LYS A 503 8.06 -19.85 32.53
C LYS A 503 7.77 -20.25 31.08
N SER A 504 6.71 -21.03 30.87
CA SER A 504 6.21 -21.50 29.59
C SER A 504 5.11 -20.60 29.00
N LEU A 505 4.87 -19.43 29.62
CA LEU A 505 3.83 -18.47 29.25
C LEU A 505 2.37 -18.96 29.42
N ASN A 506 2.15 -20.02 30.19
CA ASN A 506 0.80 -20.47 30.52
C ASN A 506 0.17 -19.55 31.57
N HIS A 507 -1.14 -19.32 31.47
CA HIS A 507 -1.92 -18.58 32.47
C HIS A 507 -1.82 -19.24 33.84
N VAL A 508 -1.53 -18.43 34.86
CA VAL A 508 -1.48 -18.85 36.28
C VAL A 508 -2.67 -18.27 37.04
N CYS A 509 -2.83 -16.95 36.99
CA CYS A 509 -3.96 -16.25 37.60
C CYS A 509 -4.08 -14.83 37.04
N THR A 510 -5.25 -14.21 37.22
CA THR A 510 -5.49 -12.81 36.84
C THR A 510 -5.53 -11.93 38.09
N LEU A 511 -4.65 -10.93 38.18
CA LEU A 511 -4.67 -9.94 39.24
C LEU A 511 -5.53 -8.75 38.85
N THR A 512 -6.33 -8.23 39.77
CA THR A 512 -7.17 -7.04 39.55
C THR A 512 -6.54 -5.82 40.20
N ALA A 513 -6.59 -4.68 39.52
CA ALA A 513 -6.16 -3.40 40.08
C ALA A 513 -6.95 -3.07 41.36
N SER A 514 -6.36 -2.30 42.26
CA SER A 514 -7.09 -1.72 43.38
C SER A 514 -7.93 -0.52 42.94
N SER A 515 -8.97 -0.20 43.71
CA SER A 515 -9.66 1.09 43.59
C SER A 515 -8.65 2.25 43.64
N PRO A 516 -8.87 3.33 42.86
CA PRO A 516 -10.04 3.61 42.00
C PRO A 516 -9.87 3.18 40.53
N TRP A 517 -9.02 2.18 40.25
CA TRP A 517 -8.61 1.82 38.89
C TRP A 517 -9.28 0.56 38.33
N ASN A 518 -10.08 -0.13 39.13
CA ASN A 518 -10.65 -1.43 38.81
C ASN A 518 -12.01 -1.39 38.11
N ILE A 519 -12.59 -0.20 37.92
CA ILE A 519 -13.97 -0.02 37.46
C ILE A 519 -14.00 0.11 35.94
N HIS A 520 -13.54 1.25 35.41
CA HIS A 520 -13.61 1.54 33.98
C HIS A 520 -12.37 1.08 33.21
N ARG A 521 -12.61 0.50 32.04
CA ARG A 521 -11.56 0.17 31.06
C ARG A 521 -10.78 1.44 30.72
N HIS A 522 -9.46 1.32 30.67
CA HIS A 522 -8.59 2.43 30.31
C HIS A 522 -7.24 1.92 29.81
N ASP A 523 -6.70 2.62 28.81
CA ASP A 523 -5.43 2.28 28.20
C ASP A 523 -4.23 2.82 29.00
N ILE A 524 -3.04 2.37 28.63
CA ILE A 524 -1.79 2.80 29.26
C ILE A 524 -1.53 4.30 29.13
N THR A 525 -2.00 4.92 28.04
CA THR A 525 -1.79 6.36 27.85
C THR A 525 -2.64 7.19 28.80
N THR A 526 -3.90 6.84 28.95
CA THR A 526 -4.84 7.45 29.90
C THR A 526 -4.32 7.29 31.32
N ARG A 527 -3.85 6.09 31.68
CA ARG A 527 -3.21 5.82 32.98
C ARG A 527 -2.00 6.74 33.22
N ARG A 528 -1.06 6.84 32.26
CA ARG A 528 0.12 7.71 32.36
C ARG A 528 -0.28 9.18 32.54
N ARG A 529 -1.31 9.62 31.83
CA ARG A 529 -1.79 11.01 31.89
C ARG A 529 -2.39 11.35 33.24
N ILE A 530 -3.31 10.53 33.75
CA ILE A 530 -3.92 10.71 35.06
C ILE A 530 -2.85 10.71 36.16
N LEU A 531 -1.91 9.76 36.12
CA LEU A 531 -0.81 9.71 37.09
C LEU A 531 0.10 10.94 37.01
N LYS A 532 0.30 11.52 35.81
CA LYS A 532 1.06 12.77 35.66
C LYS A 532 0.34 13.93 36.33
N LEU A 533 -0.96 14.10 36.07
CA LEU A 533 -1.79 15.16 36.67
C LEU A 533 -1.93 15.02 38.19
N SER A 534 -2.04 13.79 38.68
CA SER A 534 -2.07 13.54 40.13
C SER A 534 -0.74 13.86 40.81
N ARG A 535 0.39 13.59 40.16
CA ARG A 535 1.71 13.97 40.69
C ARG A 535 1.97 15.47 40.67
N SER A 536 1.42 16.20 39.70
CA SER A 536 1.50 17.66 39.69
C SER A 536 0.52 18.34 40.66
N GLY A 537 -0.39 17.58 41.28
CA GLY A 537 -1.42 18.09 42.19
C GLY A 537 -2.62 18.71 41.47
N GLU A 538 -2.69 18.63 40.15
CA GLU A 538 -3.81 19.17 39.35
C GLU A 538 -5.08 18.31 39.46
N LEU A 539 -4.93 17.01 39.73
CA LEU A 539 -6.03 16.04 39.83
C LEU A 539 -5.91 15.19 41.09
N GLU A 540 -6.86 15.34 42.01
CA GLU A 540 -6.96 14.45 43.18
C GLU A 540 -7.70 13.16 42.81
N ILE A 541 -7.08 12.02 43.13
CA ILE A 541 -7.64 10.68 42.86
C ILE A 541 -7.73 9.82 44.12
N ARG A 542 -7.35 10.32 45.29
CA ARG A 542 -7.54 9.59 46.55
C ARG A 542 -9.00 9.69 46.99
N GLY A 543 -9.56 8.56 47.42
CA GLY A 543 -10.94 8.50 47.93
C GLY A 543 -12.03 8.60 46.87
N VAL A 544 -11.70 8.84 45.59
CA VAL A 544 -12.69 8.81 44.52
C VAL A 544 -13.13 7.37 44.22
N HIS A 545 -14.35 7.19 43.74
CA HIS A 545 -14.82 5.88 43.30
C HIS A 545 -14.01 5.39 42.09
N SER A 546 -13.82 6.26 41.09
CA SER A 546 -13.18 5.93 39.82
C SER A 546 -12.23 7.04 39.35
N ALA A 547 -10.98 6.68 39.05
CA ALA A 547 -9.98 7.62 38.54
C ALA A 547 -10.34 8.14 37.13
N ILE A 548 -10.99 7.30 36.31
CA ILE A 548 -11.35 7.64 34.94
C ILE A 548 -12.49 8.67 34.96
N SER A 549 -13.47 8.48 35.82
CA SER A 549 -14.61 9.40 35.97
C SER A 549 -14.13 10.75 36.54
N ALA A 550 -13.25 10.72 37.54
CA ALA A 550 -12.62 11.93 38.09
C ALA A 550 -11.82 12.68 37.01
N TYR A 551 -11.07 11.95 36.18
CA TYR A 551 -10.32 12.55 35.08
C TYR A 551 -11.23 13.12 33.98
N ALA A 552 -12.31 12.43 33.62
CA ALA A 552 -13.29 12.92 32.66
C ALA A 552 -13.94 14.23 33.15
N ALA A 553 -14.37 14.29 34.41
CA ALA A 553 -14.93 15.49 35.02
C ALA A 553 -13.92 16.65 35.06
N PHE A 554 -12.68 16.39 35.47
CA PHE A 554 -11.60 17.38 35.45
C PHE A 554 -11.33 17.94 34.04
N THR A 555 -11.35 17.07 33.04
CA THR A 555 -11.08 17.46 31.66
C THR A 555 -12.23 18.29 31.09
N LEU A 556 -13.49 17.92 31.40
CA LEU A 556 -14.67 18.71 31.05
C LEU A 556 -14.64 20.12 31.66
N LYS A 557 -14.33 20.21 32.96
CA LYS A 557 -14.15 21.51 33.63
C LYS A 557 -13.04 22.34 32.98
N SER A 558 -11.91 21.71 32.66
CA SER A 558 -10.80 22.37 31.96
C SER A 558 -11.17 22.87 30.55
N CYS A 559 -12.08 22.17 29.84
CA CYS A 559 -12.62 22.64 28.58
C CYS A 559 -13.47 23.89 28.75
N GLN A 560 -14.35 23.92 29.76
CA GLN A 560 -15.17 25.10 30.08
C GLN A 560 -14.31 26.31 30.45
N GLU A 561 -13.16 26.08 31.08
CA GLU A 561 -12.14 27.10 31.39
C GLU A 561 -11.27 27.49 30.18
N GLY A 562 -11.54 26.96 28.98
CA GLY A 562 -10.85 27.34 27.74
C GLY A 562 -9.45 26.75 27.55
N ARG A 563 -9.07 25.70 28.30
CA ARG A 563 -7.76 25.06 28.13
C ARG A 563 -7.71 24.26 26.83
N ALA A 564 -6.93 24.73 25.86
CA ALA A 564 -6.83 24.16 24.51
C ALA A 564 -6.54 22.64 24.44
N ASN A 565 -5.84 22.07 25.44
CA ASN A 565 -5.49 20.64 25.42
C ASN A 565 -6.58 19.73 26.00
N ALA A 566 -7.63 20.28 26.60
CA ALA A 566 -8.67 19.51 27.27
C ALA A 566 -9.62 18.85 26.25
N ALA A 567 -9.94 19.51 25.15
CA ALA A 567 -10.78 18.98 24.07
C ALA A 567 -10.20 17.68 23.48
N ASP A 568 -8.90 17.68 23.16
CA ASP A 568 -8.18 16.51 22.66
C ASP A 568 -8.23 15.32 23.64
N GLN A 569 -8.17 15.59 24.95
CA GLN A 569 -8.20 14.57 25.99
C GLN A 569 -9.58 13.94 26.13
N ILE A 570 -10.65 14.72 26.02
CA ILE A 570 -12.03 14.23 26.02
C ILE A 570 -12.28 13.36 24.80
N ALA A 571 -11.87 13.84 23.61
CA ALA A 571 -12.02 13.08 22.38
C ALA A 571 -11.37 11.69 22.49
N ARG A 572 -10.16 11.63 23.08
CA ARG A 572 -9.49 10.35 23.33
C ARG A 572 -10.23 9.47 24.35
N LEU A 573 -10.75 10.04 25.43
CA LEU A 573 -11.53 9.27 26.41
C LEU A 573 -12.77 8.67 25.75
N MET A 574 -13.46 9.43 24.90
CA MET A 574 -14.63 8.96 24.16
C MET A 574 -14.32 7.79 23.23
N GLN A 575 -13.17 7.83 22.56
CA GLN A 575 -12.72 6.72 21.72
C GLN A 575 -12.57 5.41 22.49
N LEU A 576 -12.11 5.48 23.75
CA LEU A 576 -11.99 4.31 24.62
C LEU A 576 -13.36 3.79 25.11
N THR A 577 -14.36 4.66 25.25
CA THR A 577 -15.71 4.31 25.70
C THR A 577 -16.60 3.74 24.58
N THR A 578 -16.45 4.23 23.35
CA THR A 578 -17.21 3.75 22.17
C THR A 578 -16.77 2.34 21.75
N SER A 579 -15.50 1.98 21.99
CA SER A 579 -14.95 0.63 21.73
C SER A 579 -15.32 -0.41 22.79
N GLY A 580 -16.19 -0.07 23.74
CA GLY A 580 -16.66 -0.98 24.78
C GLY A 580 -17.40 -0.26 25.92
N ALA A 581 -18.74 -0.23 25.82
CA ALA A 581 -19.71 -0.13 26.91
C ALA A 581 -19.29 0.68 28.15
N ILE A 582 -19.11 2.00 28.01
CA ILE A 582 -19.16 2.91 29.16
C ILE A 582 -20.17 4.00 28.85
N THR A 583 -21.35 3.92 29.47
CA THR A 583 -22.14 5.11 29.77
C THR A 583 -21.37 5.83 30.88
N VAL A 584 -20.55 6.83 30.54
CA VAL A 584 -20.04 7.73 31.57
C VAL A 584 -21.26 8.51 32.01
N SER A 585 -21.91 8.07 33.09
CA SER A 585 -22.91 8.90 33.74
C SER A 585 -22.17 10.10 34.29
N PHE A 586 -22.30 11.19 33.54
CA PHE A 586 -21.70 12.47 33.81
C PHE A 586 -22.37 13.20 35.00
N SER A 587 -23.38 12.56 35.62
CA SER A 587 -24.03 13.00 36.84
C SER A 587 -23.06 13.05 38.02
N ASP A 588 -23.15 14.11 38.80
CA ASP A 588 -22.74 14.12 40.21
C ASP A 588 -23.31 12.88 40.93
N PRO A 589 -22.64 12.35 41.97
CA PRO A 589 -23.17 11.21 42.73
C PRO A 589 -24.62 11.51 43.17
N ALA A 590 -25.56 10.77 42.61
CA ALA A 590 -26.98 11.11 42.60
C ALA A 590 -27.62 11.14 44.00
N ALA A 591 -28.46 12.14 44.26
CA ALA A 591 -29.61 12.00 45.13
C ALA A 591 -30.71 11.22 44.36
N PRO A 592 -31.56 10.42 45.03
CA PRO A 592 -32.49 9.51 44.36
C PRO A 592 -33.63 10.26 43.67
N GLN A 593 -33.98 9.89 42.43
CA GLN A 593 -35.15 10.41 41.73
C GLN A 593 -36.09 9.29 41.28
N ASP A 594 -37.38 9.55 41.53
CA ASP A 594 -38.56 8.82 41.06
C ASP A 594 -38.80 9.04 39.56
N VAL A 595 -39.25 7.99 38.88
CA VAL A 595 -39.51 7.94 37.44
C VAL A 595 -41.01 8.06 37.14
N LYS A 596 -41.38 8.85 36.13
CA LYS A 596 -42.60 8.61 35.32
C LYS A 596 -42.31 8.76 33.83
N PRO A 597 -42.89 7.92 32.95
CA PRO A 597 -42.62 7.94 31.52
C PRO A 597 -43.65 8.81 30.77
N SER A 598 -43.23 9.44 29.68
CA SER A 598 -44.15 9.97 28.65
C SER A 598 -43.76 9.45 27.27
N THR A 599 -44.74 8.82 26.64
CA THR A 599 -44.80 8.31 25.27
C THR A 599 -44.80 9.42 24.23
N GLU A 600 -44.02 9.27 23.16
CA GLU A 600 -44.20 10.00 21.90
C GLU A 600 -44.46 9.02 20.75
N THR A 601 -45.54 9.29 20.01
CA THR A 601 -45.90 8.65 18.74
C THR A 601 -45.26 9.43 17.58
N PRO A 602 -44.67 8.78 16.57
CA PRO A 602 -44.07 9.46 15.43
C PRO A 602 -45.11 9.78 14.33
N LEU A 603 -45.02 10.99 13.77
CA LEU A 603 -45.75 11.40 12.56
C LEU A 603 -44.92 11.05 11.33
N THR A 604 -45.50 10.24 10.44
CA THR A 604 -44.94 9.82 9.15
C THR A 604 -45.18 10.87 8.06
N GLY A 605 -44.14 11.22 7.28
CA GLY A 605 -44.27 11.97 6.03
C GLY A 605 -43.19 11.53 5.03
N ARG A 606 -43.60 10.99 3.88
CA ARG A 606 -42.75 10.64 2.73
C ARG A 606 -42.40 11.88 1.93
N VAL A 607 -41.15 12.00 1.45
CA VAL A 607 -40.79 12.91 0.35
C VAL A 607 -39.85 12.19 -0.62
N SER A 608 -40.16 12.34 -1.92
CA SER A 608 -39.53 11.71 -3.09
C SER A 608 -38.40 12.59 -3.64
N PHE A 609 -37.36 11.96 -4.22
CA PHE A 609 -36.25 12.65 -4.89
C PHE A 609 -36.43 12.63 -6.40
N ASP A 610 -36.99 13.70 -6.93
CA ASP A 610 -36.67 14.17 -8.27
C ASP A 610 -36.40 15.66 -8.14
N HIS A 611 -35.19 16.12 -8.48
CA HIS A 611 -35.03 17.13 -9.51
C HIS A 611 -33.56 17.33 -9.91
N VAL A 612 -33.47 17.52 -11.22
CA VAL A 612 -32.33 17.82 -12.07
C VAL A 612 -31.70 19.17 -11.72
N LYS A 613 -30.39 19.25 -11.99
CA LYS A 613 -29.50 20.41 -11.98
C LYS A 613 -30.12 21.74 -12.39
N ASP A 614 -29.67 22.80 -11.73
CA ASP A 614 -28.85 23.85 -12.38
C ASP A 614 -27.65 24.20 -11.50
#